data_AF-A0A443VG77-F1
#
_entry.id   AF-A0A443VG77-F1
#
_cell.length_a   1.000
_cell.length_b   1.000
_cell.length_c   1.000
_cell.angle_alpha   90.00
_cell.angle_beta   90.00
_cell.angle_gamma   90.00
#
_symmetry.space_group_name_H-M   'P 1'
#
loop_
_entity.id
_entity.type
_entity.pdbx_description
1 polymer ?
#
loop_
_entity_poly.entity_id
_entity_poly.type
_entity_poly.pdbx_seq_one_letter_code
_entity_poly.pdbx_strand_id
1 'polypeptide(L)'
;MRKTLAEIAQQIQGSNKKVQLIYAFNGTGKTRLSREFKQLVAPRNDEDEVEQSELSRNKFLYYNAFTEDLFFWDNDLAQDAEPRLRIQPNSFTDWVLKDQGQDRNIITNFQRYANEKLTPRFNEEYKVKGKDDKEITVKAFSEVTFSLERGDDEHSGNLKISKGEESNFIWSIFYTLIEQVIDILNVAEPSERETNAFDQLEYIFIDDPVSSLDENHLIELAVDLAQLIKSNNSDVKFIITTHNPLFYNVLHNELNSDDGGYKKKWLDKYRMTRLDDGTYQLVQQSNDSPFSYHLYLKSELEKAIESGQLSKYHFNFLRNILEKTSTFLGYKKWGDLLPKTDDGKTNPYEARIINISSHSKHAGEEVADLTEDDKRVLRYLVNEINTMYRFQQIEN
;
A
#
# COMPACT_ATOMS: atom_id res chain seq x y z
N MET A 1 -8.46 -7.56 22.18
CA MET A 1 -7.33 -8.28 22.80
C MET A 1 -6.05 -7.59 22.34
N ARG A 2 -5.20 -7.15 23.27
CA ARG A 2 -3.93 -6.48 22.97
C ARG A 2 -2.88 -7.52 22.57
N LYS A 3 -2.13 -7.27 21.51
CA LYS A 3 -1.17 -8.21 20.91
C LYS A 3 0.12 -7.51 20.51
N THR A 4 1.21 -8.26 20.41
CA THR A 4 2.45 -7.88 19.72
C THR A 4 2.31 -8.10 18.22
N LEU A 5 3.18 -7.51 17.38
CA LEU A 5 3.17 -7.80 15.94
C LEU A 5 3.44 -9.29 15.65
N ALA A 6 4.28 -9.95 16.45
CA ALA A 6 4.55 -11.38 16.33
C ALA A 6 3.26 -12.21 16.57
N GLU A 7 2.47 -11.88 17.59
CA GLU A 7 1.19 -12.54 17.84
C GLU A 7 0.15 -12.25 16.74
N ILE A 8 0.19 -11.05 16.13
CA ILE A 8 -0.64 -10.70 14.97
C ILE A 8 -0.22 -11.55 13.76
N ALA A 9 1.08 -11.67 13.50
CA ALA A 9 1.61 -12.50 12.42
C ALA A 9 1.27 -13.99 12.61
N GLN A 10 1.37 -14.51 13.84
CA GLN A 10 0.93 -15.87 14.18
C GLN A 10 -0.58 -16.05 13.98
N GLN A 11 -1.40 -15.07 14.34
CA GLN A 11 -2.85 -15.12 14.08
C GLN A 11 -3.13 -15.19 12.57
N ILE A 12 -2.44 -14.38 11.76
CA ILE A 12 -2.58 -14.38 10.30
C ILE A 12 -2.12 -15.72 9.72
N GLN A 13 -1.02 -16.29 10.20
CA GLN A 13 -0.50 -17.57 9.73
C GLN A 13 -1.45 -18.74 10.07
N GLY A 14 -2.02 -18.73 11.28
CA GLY A 14 -2.99 -19.73 11.75
C GLY A 14 -4.35 -19.69 11.04
N SER A 15 -4.59 -18.67 10.20
CA SER A 15 -5.78 -18.60 9.36
C SER A 15 -5.69 -19.60 8.19
N ASN A 16 -6.79 -20.30 7.94
CA ASN A 16 -6.94 -21.20 6.79
C ASN A 16 -7.48 -20.48 5.54
N LYS A 17 -7.53 -19.15 5.55
CA LYS A 17 -8.02 -18.35 4.44
C LYS A 17 -6.98 -18.20 3.34
N LYS A 18 -7.44 -18.23 2.09
CA LYS A 18 -6.59 -18.00 0.91
C LYS A 18 -6.21 -16.52 0.80
N VAL A 19 -7.09 -15.61 1.22
CA VAL A 19 -6.84 -14.17 1.15
C VAL A 19 -7.17 -13.52 2.48
N GLN A 20 -6.23 -12.73 3.00
CA GLN A 20 -6.42 -11.93 4.20
C GLN A 20 -6.17 -10.47 3.86
N LEU A 21 -7.25 -9.69 3.84
CA LEU A 21 -7.22 -8.26 3.51
C LEU A 21 -7.24 -7.44 4.80
N ILE A 22 -6.24 -6.58 5.01
CA ILE A 22 -6.02 -5.86 6.26
C ILE A 22 -5.92 -4.36 5.99
N TYR A 23 -6.86 -3.60 6.55
CA TYR A 23 -6.78 -2.15 6.58
C TYR A 23 -5.99 -1.68 7.81
N ALA A 24 -5.01 -0.78 7.63
CA ALA A 24 -4.35 -0.10 8.74
C ALA A 24 -3.85 1.30 8.34
N PHE A 25 -3.96 2.27 9.24
CA PHE A 25 -3.45 3.62 8.98
C PHE A 25 -1.94 3.62 8.69
N ASN A 26 -1.46 4.68 8.04
CA ASN A 26 -0.02 4.93 7.89
C ASN A 26 0.66 5.04 9.26
N GLY A 27 1.89 4.51 9.35
CA GLY A 27 2.64 4.45 10.60
C GLY A 27 2.19 3.35 11.59
N THR A 28 1.14 2.58 11.29
CA THR A 28 0.70 1.47 12.17
C THR A 28 1.74 0.35 12.22
N GLY A 29 2.58 0.17 11.19
CA GLY A 29 3.63 -0.86 11.17
C GLY A 29 3.33 -2.06 10.26
N LYS A 30 2.53 -1.86 9.21
CA LYS A 30 2.23 -2.87 8.17
C LYS A 30 3.51 -3.47 7.55
N THR A 31 4.49 -2.63 7.24
CA THR A 31 5.80 -3.08 6.73
C THR A 31 6.56 -3.92 7.75
N ARG A 32 6.49 -3.58 9.04
CA ARG A 32 7.09 -4.40 10.11
C ARG A 32 6.37 -5.73 10.24
N LEU A 33 5.04 -5.74 10.16
CA LEU A 33 4.23 -6.97 10.14
C LEU A 33 4.67 -7.90 9.01
N SER A 34 4.92 -7.38 7.80
CA SER A 34 5.42 -8.20 6.68
C SER A 34 6.76 -8.90 6.99
N ARG A 35 7.64 -8.23 7.75
CA ARG A 35 8.94 -8.79 8.16
C ARG A 35 8.81 -9.82 9.27
N GLU A 36 8.00 -9.55 10.28
CA GLU A 36 7.68 -10.52 11.35
C GLU A 36 7.06 -11.78 10.73
N PHE A 37 6.13 -11.61 9.79
CA PHE A 37 5.50 -12.72 9.10
C PHE A 37 6.51 -13.51 8.24
N LYS A 38 7.40 -12.83 7.52
CA LYS A 38 8.50 -13.48 6.79
C LYS A 38 9.35 -14.37 7.71
N GLN A 39 9.71 -13.89 8.90
CA GLN A 39 10.51 -14.66 9.86
C GLN A 39 9.80 -15.90 10.39
N LEU A 40 8.46 -15.88 10.47
CA LEU A 40 7.66 -17.04 10.88
C LEU A 40 7.58 -18.13 9.79
N VAL A 41 7.52 -17.75 8.52
CA VAL A 41 7.37 -18.68 7.38
C VAL A 41 8.72 -19.19 6.88
N ALA A 42 9.70 -18.30 6.80
CA ALA A 42 11.05 -18.57 6.32
C ALA A 42 12.08 -18.00 7.33
N PRO A 43 12.27 -18.65 8.48
CA PRO A 43 13.27 -18.23 9.45
C PRO A 43 14.66 -18.27 8.83
N ARG A 44 15.47 -17.24 9.12
CA ARG A 44 16.89 -17.26 8.75
C ARG A 44 17.63 -18.23 9.66
N ASN A 45 18.34 -19.18 9.07
CA ASN A 45 19.42 -19.89 9.76
C ASN A 45 20.70 -19.05 9.61
N ASP A 46 21.79 -19.33 10.33
CA ASP A 46 23.02 -18.52 10.26
C ASP A 46 24.03 -19.01 9.20
N GLU A 47 23.66 -19.98 8.36
CA GLU A 47 24.55 -20.62 7.37
C GLU A 47 24.24 -20.18 5.93
N ASP A 48 25.15 -19.37 5.35
CA ASP A 48 25.21 -18.88 3.96
C ASP A 48 24.05 -18.02 3.43
N GLU A 49 24.29 -16.70 3.31
CA GLU A 49 23.30 -15.68 2.90
C GLU A 49 22.72 -15.87 1.48
N VAL A 50 23.45 -16.50 0.57
CA VAL A 50 23.04 -16.66 -0.85
C VAL A 50 22.03 -17.79 -1.01
N GLU A 51 22.30 -18.98 -0.47
CA GLU A 51 21.36 -20.11 -0.48
C GLU A 51 20.08 -19.79 0.32
N GLN A 52 20.20 -19.01 1.39
CA GLN A 52 19.04 -18.55 2.17
C GLN A 52 18.15 -17.54 1.45
N SER A 53 18.73 -16.71 0.58
CA SER A 53 17.95 -15.75 -0.22
C SER A 53 17.06 -16.48 -1.24
N GLU A 54 17.55 -17.60 -1.80
CA GLU A 54 16.78 -18.51 -2.65
C GLU A 54 15.74 -19.29 -1.84
N LEU A 55 16.11 -19.92 -0.72
CA LEU A 55 15.17 -20.65 0.15
C LEU A 55 14.04 -19.75 0.69
N SER A 56 14.34 -18.49 0.99
CA SER A 56 13.34 -17.51 1.43
C SER A 56 12.36 -17.16 0.32
N ARG A 57 12.85 -16.98 -0.92
CA ARG A 57 12.00 -16.73 -2.11
C ARG A 57 11.09 -17.92 -2.39
N ASN A 58 11.60 -19.13 -2.16
CA ASN A 58 10.87 -20.36 -2.46
C ASN A 58 9.63 -20.53 -1.58
N LYS A 59 9.55 -19.91 -0.39
CA LYS A 59 8.37 -20.01 0.50
C LYS A 59 7.57 -18.72 0.67
N PHE A 60 8.20 -17.56 0.51
CA PHE A 60 7.59 -16.27 0.82
C PHE A 60 8.03 -15.17 -0.16
N LEU A 61 7.07 -14.61 -0.90
CA LEU A 61 7.25 -13.40 -1.71
C LEU A 61 6.62 -12.21 -1.01
N TYR A 62 7.25 -11.04 -1.13
CA TYR A 62 6.68 -9.81 -0.59
C TYR A 62 6.92 -8.60 -1.47
N TYR A 63 5.94 -7.71 -1.47
CA TYR A 63 6.04 -6.32 -1.92
C TYR A 63 5.83 -5.41 -0.72
N ASN A 64 6.79 -4.54 -0.46
CA ASN A 64 6.73 -3.52 0.59
C ASN A 64 7.80 -2.44 0.32
N ALA A 65 7.94 -1.47 1.22
CA ALA A 65 8.95 -0.40 1.11
C ALA A 65 10.39 -0.92 0.89
N PHE A 66 10.78 -2.07 1.45
CA PHE A 66 12.13 -2.65 1.22
C PHE A 66 12.31 -3.16 -0.22
N THR A 67 11.21 -3.52 -0.89
CA THR A 67 11.22 -3.89 -2.30
C THR A 67 11.39 -2.65 -3.16
N GLU A 68 10.73 -1.55 -2.80
CA GLU A 68 10.91 -0.25 -3.46
C GLU A 68 12.34 0.28 -3.29
N ASP A 69 12.95 0.10 -2.12
CA ASP A 69 14.34 0.51 -1.84
C ASP A 69 15.40 -0.22 -2.70
N LEU A 70 15.03 -1.30 -3.40
CA LEU A 70 15.89 -1.92 -4.41
C LEU A 70 16.11 -0.99 -5.61
N PHE A 71 15.25 0.01 -5.80
CA PHE A 71 15.27 0.95 -6.90
C PHE A 71 15.67 2.33 -6.39
N PHE A 72 16.66 2.95 -7.03
CA PHE A 72 17.12 4.28 -6.61
C PHE A 72 17.57 5.10 -7.80
N TRP A 73 17.27 6.40 -7.77
CA TRP A 73 17.66 7.30 -8.85
C TRP A 73 19.14 7.66 -8.78
N ASP A 74 19.85 7.41 -9.86
CA ASP A 74 21.12 8.07 -10.17
C ASP A 74 20.80 9.32 -10.99
N ASN A 75 20.90 10.49 -10.33
CA ASN A 75 20.58 11.79 -10.94
C ASN A 75 21.83 12.60 -11.32
N ASP A 76 23.01 11.97 -11.36
CA ASP A 76 24.35 12.60 -11.43
C ASP A 76 24.38 14.10 -11.77
N LEU A 77 24.14 14.92 -10.72
CA LEU A 77 24.00 16.38 -10.81
C LEU A 77 25.32 17.07 -11.17
N ALA A 78 26.44 16.35 -11.10
CA ALA A 78 27.78 16.90 -11.29
C ALA A 78 28.28 16.81 -12.74
N GLN A 79 27.75 15.89 -13.54
CA GLN A 79 28.22 15.63 -14.92
C GLN A 79 27.17 15.85 -16.00
N ASP A 80 26.02 16.46 -15.66
CA ASP A 80 24.90 16.67 -16.59
C ASP A 80 24.43 15.34 -17.23
N ALA A 81 24.56 14.24 -16.48
CA ALA A 81 24.23 12.91 -16.98
C ALA A 81 22.72 12.70 -16.97
N GLU A 82 22.24 11.95 -17.95
CA GLU A 82 20.84 11.63 -18.10
C GLU A 82 20.30 10.83 -16.89
N PRO A 83 19.08 11.16 -16.40
CA PRO A 83 18.51 10.51 -15.22
C PRO A 83 18.19 9.04 -15.51
N ARG A 84 18.63 8.16 -14.61
CA ARG A 84 18.38 6.71 -14.70
C ARG A 84 18.00 6.13 -13.34
N LEU A 85 17.10 5.16 -13.35
CA LEU A 85 16.72 4.39 -12.17
C LEU A 85 17.61 3.16 -12.10
N ARG A 86 18.38 3.01 -11.02
CA ARG A 86 19.24 1.86 -10.78
C ARG A 86 18.52 0.80 -9.98
N ILE A 87 18.82 -0.46 -10.30
CA ILE A 87 18.30 -1.65 -9.62
C ILE A 87 19.44 -2.30 -8.84
N GLN A 88 19.29 -2.42 -7.53
CA GLN A 88 20.23 -3.15 -6.68
C GLN A 88 20.21 -4.64 -7.05
N PRO A 89 21.37 -5.33 -7.09
CA PRO A 89 21.40 -6.77 -7.35
C PRO A 89 20.50 -7.53 -6.38
N ASN A 90 19.54 -8.28 -6.92
CA ASN A 90 18.64 -9.10 -6.13
C ASN A 90 18.12 -10.27 -6.97
N SER A 91 17.82 -11.39 -6.32
CA SER A 91 17.38 -12.62 -6.98
C SER A 91 15.98 -12.54 -7.59
N PHE A 92 15.19 -11.54 -7.19
CA PHE A 92 13.84 -11.36 -7.70
C PHE A 92 13.87 -10.74 -9.10
N THR A 93 14.48 -9.56 -9.25
CA THR A 93 14.56 -8.87 -10.54
C THR A 93 15.39 -9.66 -11.55
N ASP A 94 16.42 -10.37 -11.08
CA ASP A 94 17.23 -11.24 -11.94
C ASP A 94 16.38 -12.35 -12.54
N TRP A 95 15.53 -13.01 -11.75
CA TRP A 95 14.67 -14.07 -12.26
C TRP A 95 13.63 -13.56 -13.28
N VAL A 96 12.89 -12.49 -12.93
CA VAL A 96 11.80 -11.99 -13.80
C VAL A 96 12.34 -11.36 -15.09
N LEU A 97 13.49 -10.67 -15.04
CA LEU A 97 14.07 -9.99 -16.21
C LEU A 97 15.01 -10.89 -17.01
N LYS A 98 15.97 -11.56 -16.36
CA LYS A 98 17.03 -12.31 -17.06
C LYS A 98 16.60 -13.73 -17.40
N ASP A 99 16.02 -14.44 -16.44
CA ASP A 99 15.68 -15.86 -16.61
C ASP A 99 14.37 -16.04 -17.40
N GLN A 100 13.41 -15.12 -17.21
CA GLN A 100 12.07 -15.21 -17.81
C GLN A 100 11.80 -14.19 -18.93
N GLY A 101 12.68 -13.21 -19.13
CA GLY A 101 12.56 -12.25 -20.23
C GLY A 101 11.26 -11.44 -20.22
N GLN A 102 10.79 -11.03 -19.04
CA GLN A 102 9.47 -10.41 -18.87
C GLN A 102 9.48 -8.88 -19.03
N ASP A 103 10.55 -8.29 -19.55
CA ASP A 103 10.71 -6.85 -19.73
C ASP A 103 9.55 -6.21 -20.49
N ARG A 104 9.06 -6.86 -21.55
CA ARG A 104 7.90 -6.38 -22.34
C ARG A 104 6.59 -6.37 -21.55
N ASN A 105 6.32 -7.43 -20.77
CA ASN A 105 5.12 -7.52 -19.95
C ASN A 105 5.15 -6.48 -18.83
N ILE A 106 6.32 -6.23 -18.24
CA ILE A 106 6.53 -5.15 -17.27
C ILE A 106 6.24 -3.78 -17.89
N ILE A 107 6.72 -3.51 -19.10
CA ILE A 107 6.42 -2.26 -19.83
C ILE A 107 4.91 -2.12 -20.06
N THR A 108 4.24 -3.17 -20.52
CA THR A 108 2.79 -3.18 -20.75
C THR A 108 1.99 -2.92 -19.47
N ASN A 109 2.34 -3.59 -18.37
CA ASN A 109 1.68 -3.42 -17.08
C ASN A 109 1.91 -2.01 -16.52
N PHE A 110 3.11 -1.46 -16.67
CA PHE A 110 3.40 -0.08 -16.27
C PHE A 110 2.60 0.95 -17.07
N GLN A 111 2.55 0.80 -18.38
CA GLN A 111 1.81 1.69 -19.27
C GLN A 111 0.30 1.66 -18.99
N ARG A 112 -0.26 0.49 -18.59
CA ARG A 112 -1.66 0.34 -18.20
C ARG A 112 -2.03 1.25 -17.02
N TYR A 113 -1.19 1.29 -15.99
CA TYR A 113 -1.49 2.02 -14.76
C TYR A 113 -0.92 3.45 -14.72
N ALA A 114 -0.12 3.84 -15.71
CA ALA A 114 0.52 5.15 -15.81
C ALA A 114 0.09 5.89 -17.08
N ASN A 115 1.00 6.01 -18.03
CA ASN A 115 0.79 6.71 -19.29
C ASN A 115 1.27 5.81 -20.41
N GLU A 116 0.38 5.48 -21.34
CA GLU A 116 0.66 4.60 -22.49
C GLU A 116 1.88 5.05 -23.31
N LYS A 117 2.23 6.34 -23.28
CA LYS A 117 3.38 6.90 -24.03
C LYS A 117 4.68 6.89 -23.25
N LEU A 118 4.66 6.60 -21.96
CA LEU A 118 5.83 6.59 -21.10
C LEU A 118 6.46 5.19 -21.11
N THR A 119 7.57 5.03 -21.82
CA THR A 119 8.19 3.72 -22.06
C THR A 119 9.47 3.58 -21.24
N PRO A 120 9.54 2.62 -20.29
CA PRO A 120 10.78 2.22 -19.65
C PRO A 120 11.66 1.41 -20.62
N ARG A 121 12.97 1.59 -20.52
CA ARG A 121 13.98 0.84 -21.28
C ARG A 121 15.03 0.30 -20.33
N PHE A 122 15.17 -1.03 -20.31
CA PHE A 122 16.23 -1.70 -19.56
C PHE A 122 17.54 -1.64 -20.34
N ASN A 123 18.65 -1.45 -19.63
CA ASN A 123 19.97 -1.40 -20.27
C ASN A 123 20.46 -2.81 -20.69
N GLU A 124 21.16 -2.87 -21.82
CA GLU A 124 22.04 -4.00 -22.16
C GLU A 124 23.34 -3.93 -21.33
N GLU A 125 24.14 -4.99 -21.31
CA GLU A 125 25.46 -4.93 -20.69
C GLU A 125 26.37 -3.96 -21.45
N TYR A 126 27.00 -3.02 -20.73
CA TYR A 126 27.93 -2.08 -21.33
C TYR A 126 29.07 -1.74 -20.37
N LYS A 127 30.14 -1.14 -20.90
CA LYS A 127 31.34 -0.80 -20.12
C LYS A 127 31.56 0.71 -20.08
N VAL A 128 31.89 1.21 -18.89
CA VAL A 128 32.20 2.63 -18.66
C VAL A 128 33.54 2.78 -17.97
N LYS A 129 34.21 3.92 -18.21
CA LYS A 129 35.44 4.26 -17.50
C LYS A 129 35.10 4.87 -16.14
N GLY A 130 35.56 4.24 -15.07
CA GLY A 130 35.45 4.74 -13.71
C GLY A 130 36.40 5.90 -13.41
N LYS A 131 36.30 6.44 -12.19
CA LYS A 131 37.11 7.59 -11.71
C LYS A 131 38.63 7.36 -11.75
N ASP A 132 39.07 6.10 -11.75
CA ASP A 132 40.49 5.71 -11.79
C ASP A 132 40.96 5.24 -13.20
N ASP A 133 40.22 5.57 -14.26
CA ASP A 133 40.41 5.05 -15.64
C ASP A 133 40.31 3.51 -15.74
N LYS A 134 39.76 2.87 -14.70
CA LYS A 134 39.43 1.45 -14.67
C LYS A 134 38.10 1.20 -15.37
N GLU A 135 38.06 0.17 -16.20
CA GLU A 135 36.85 -0.27 -16.88
C GLU A 135 35.87 -0.91 -15.88
N ILE A 136 34.65 -0.41 -15.82
CA ILE A 136 33.55 -0.92 -14.98
C ILE A 136 32.49 -1.48 -15.92
N THR A 137 32.14 -2.76 -15.75
CA THR A 137 31.01 -3.38 -16.43
C THR A 137 29.71 -3.04 -15.72
N VAL A 138 28.79 -2.37 -16.42
CA VAL A 138 27.40 -2.19 -16.01
C VAL A 138 26.61 -3.38 -16.55
N LYS A 139 26.04 -4.18 -15.65
CA LYS A 139 25.34 -5.42 -16.00
C LYS A 139 24.04 -5.10 -16.76
N ALA A 140 23.61 -6.01 -17.64
CA ALA A 140 22.27 -5.93 -18.22
C ALA A 140 21.19 -5.91 -17.13
N PHE A 141 20.08 -5.19 -17.38
CA PHE A 141 18.93 -5.05 -16.47
C PHE A 141 19.29 -4.47 -15.09
N SER A 142 20.34 -3.67 -14.99
CA SER A 142 20.74 -2.99 -13.74
C SER A 142 20.35 -1.51 -13.70
N GLU A 143 19.93 -0.97 -14.83
CA GLU A 143 19.51 0.42 -15.01
C GLU A 143 18.28 0.50 -15.93
N VAL A 144 17.39 1.44 -15.64
CA VAL A 144 16.18 1.73 -16.42
C VAL A 144 16.16 3.21 -16.75
N THR A 145 15.93 3.52 -18.02
CA THR A 145 15.64 4.88 -18.47
C THR A 145 14.21 4.98 -18.94
N PHE A 146 13.65 6.19 -18.96
CA PHE A 146 12.27 6.43 -19.37
C PHE A 146 12.24 7.46 -20.48
N SER A 147 11.39 7.25 -21.48
CA SER A 147 11.23 8.17 -22.60
C SER A 147 9.76 8.30 -22.97
N LEU A 148 9.35 9.46 -23.49
CA LEU A 148 8.02 9.61 -24.08
C LEU A 148 8.08 9.28 -25.57
N GLU A 149 7.30 8.30 -26.00
CA GLU A 149 7.08 8.01 -27.42
C GLU A 149 6.21 9.12 -28.04
N ARG A 150 6.79 9.83 -29.01
CA ARG A 150 6.04 10.69 -29.92
C ARG A 150 5.77 9.89 -31.21
N GLY A 151 4.74 10.24 -31.97
CA GLY A 151 4.31 9.48 -33.16
C GLY A 151 5.31 9.53 -34.33
N ASP A 152 6.41 10.22 -34.11
CA ASP A 152 7.59 10.46 -34.89
C ASP A 152 8.76 9.83 -34.12
N ASP A 153 9.62 9.04 -34.78
CA ASP A 153 10.78 8.31 -34.21
C ASP A 153 11.84 9.22 -33.49
N GLU A 154 11.51 10.46 -33.16
CA GLU A 154 12.32 11.37 -32.36
C GLU A 154 12.22 11.04 -30.86
N HIS A 155 13.32 10.51 -30.33
CA HIS A 155 13.48 10.27 -28.90
C HIS A 155 13.54 11.58 -28.11
N SER A 156 12.60 11.78 -27.20
CA SER A 156 12.53 12.93 -26.30
C SER A 156 13.49 12.81 -25.09
N GLY A 157 14.71 12.32 -25.31
CA GLY A 157 15.71 12.11 -24.25
C GLY A 157 15.23 11.23 -23.09
N ASN A 158 16.09 11.09 -22.07
CA ASN A 158 15.74 10.37 -20.84
C ASN A 158 15.02 11.29 -19.85
N LEU A 159 13.88 10.84 -19.33
CA LEU A 159 13.00 11.57 -18.44
C LEU A 159 13.08 11.04 -17.01
N LYS A 160 13.12 11.95 -16.04
CA LYS A 160 12.83 11.62 -14.65
C LYS A 160 11.33 11.59 -14.42
N ILE A 161 10.80 10.45 -14.02
CA ILE A 161 9.39 10.26 -13.71
C ILE A 161 9.06 10.69 -12.27
N SER A 162 7.77 10.93 -12.00
CA SER A 162 7.28 11.29 -10.68
C SER A 162 7.40 10.12 -9.69
N LYS A 163 7.31 10.41 -8.39
CA LYS A 163 7.34 9.37 -7.34
C LYS A 163 6.17 8.39 -7.44
N GLY A 164 5.02 8.82 -7.95
CA GLY A 164 3.88 7.93 -8.18
C GLY A 164 4.12 6.99 -9.35
N GLU A 165 4.66 7.50 -10.46
CA GLU A 165 5.06 6.67 -11.60
C GLU A 165 6.20 5.71 -11.23
N GLU A 166 7.16 6.12 -10.39
CA GLU A 166 8.23 5.26 -9.89
C GLU A 166 7.67 4.07 -9.09
N SER A 167 6.81 4.33 -8.10
CA SER A 167 6.16 3.28 -7.31
C SER A 167 5.32 2.35 -8.21
N ASN A 168 4.62 2.90 -9.20
CA ASN A 168 3.85 2.12 -10.15
C ASN A 168 4.72 1.25 -11.08
N PHE A 169 5.88 1.75 -11.51
CA PHE A 169 6.85 0.96 -12.28
C PHE A 169 7.37 -0.23 -11.47
N ILE A 170 7.74 0.01 -10.20
CA ILE A 170 8.21 -1.04 -9.28
C ILE A 170 7.08 -2.05 -9.03
N TRP A 171 5.85 -1.58 -8.79
CA TRP A 171 4.68 -2.44 -8.70
C TRP A 171 4.49 -3.28 -9.96
N SER A 172 4.67 -2.71 -11.16
CA SER A 172 4.51 -3.44 -12.42
C SER A 172 5.53 -4.58 -12.57
N ILE A 173 6.76 -4.40 -12.08
CA ILE A 173 7.75 -5.49 -12.00
C ILE A 173 7.24 -6.61 -11.08
N PHE A 174 6.71 -6.25 -9.90
CA PHE A 174 6.21 -7.23 -8.95
C PHE A 174 4.88 -7.88 -9.38
N TYR A 175 4.01 -7.14 -10.05
CA TYR A 175 2.76 -7.67 -10.57
C TYR A 175 3.04 -8.74 -11.62
N THR A 176 3.94 -8.45 -12.57
CA THR A 176 4.38 -9.43 -13.57
C THR A 176 5.02 -10.68 -12.92
N LEU A 177 5.74 -10.52 -11.80
CA LEU A 177 6.22 -11.68 -11.02
C LEU A 177 5.07 -12.56 -10.53
N ILE A 178 4.06 -11.96 -9.90
CA ILE A 178 2.92 -12.70 -9.37
C ILE A 178 2.21 -13.42 -10.52
N GLU A 179 2.03 -12.77 -11.67
CA GLU A 179 1.47 -13.39 -12.88
C GLU A 179 2.26 -14.64 -13.28
N GLN A 180 3.57 -14.53 -13.46
CA GLN A 180 4.40 -15.68 -13.83
C GLN A 180 4.37 -16.80 -12.79
N VAL A 181 4.43 -16.46 -11.50
CA VAL A 181 4.35 -17.44 -10.41
C VAL A 181 3.03 -18.20 -10.43
N ILE A 182 1.92 -17.49 -10.65
CA ILE A 182 0.59 -18.11 -10.73
C ILE A 182 0.48 -18.99 -11.97
N ASP A 183 0.95 -18.53 -13.13
CA ASP A 183 0.94 -19.31 -14.38
C ASP A 183 1.70 -20.63 -14.22
N ILE A 184 2.89 -20.59 -13.61
CA ILE A 184 3.70 -21.78 -13.30
C ILE A 184 2.95 -22.71 -12.34
N LEU A 185 2.44 -22.18 -11.23
CA LEU A 185 1.81 -22.99 -10.17
C LEU A 185 0.41 -23.52 -10.54
N ASN A 186 -0.23 -22.93 -11.54
CA ASN A 186 -1.50 -23.40 -12.09
C ASN A 186 -1.34 -24.65 -12.95
N VAL A 187 -0.13 -24.98 -13.42
CA VAL A 187 0.15 -26.26 -14.05
C VAL A 187 0.09 -27.37 -12.99
N ALA A 188 -0.88 -28.27 -13.16
CA ALA A 188 -1.23 -29.27 -12.16
C ALA A 188 -0.12 -30.31 -11.93
N GLU A 189 0.54 -30.75 -13.00
CA GLU A 189 1.63 -31.74 -12.94
C GLU A 189 2.97 -31.02 -12.76
N PRO A 190 3.68 -31.19 -11.62
CA PRO A 190 4.96 -30.52 -11.39
C PRO A 190 6.02 -30.84 -12.45
N SER A 191 5.97 -32.03 -13.05
CA SER A 191 6.89 -32.41 -14.14
C SER A 191 6.67 -31.65 -15.45
N GLU A 192 5.52 -31.00 -15.62
CA GLU A 192 5.19 -30.20 -16.81
C GLU A 192 5.38 -28.69 -16.59
N ARG A 193 5.79 -28.28 -15.39
CA ARG A 193 6.10 -26.88 -15.08
C ARG A 193 7.37 -26.45 -15.80
N GLU A 194 7.41 -25.19 -16.24
CA GLU A 194 8.61 -24.57 -16.79
C GLU A 194 9.75 -24.54 -15.74
N THR A 195 9.40 -24.36 -14.47
CA THR A 195 10.34 -24.38 -13.36
C THR A 195 9.66 -24.84 -12.07
N ASN A 196 10.44 -25.49 -11.19
CA ASN A 196 10.00 -25.92 -9.87
C ASN A 196 10.41 -24.94 -8.76
N ALA A 197 10.96 -23.77 -9.13
CA ALA A 197 11.49 -22.79 -8.18
C ALA A 197 10.44 -22.26 -7.17
N PHE A 198 9.15 -22.31 -7.52
CA PHE A 198 8.06 -21.81 -6.68
C PHE A 198 7.19 -22.92 -6.08
N ASP A 199 7.54 -24.20 -6.27
CA ASP A 199 6.72 -25.32 -5.80
C ASP A 199 6.49 -25.30 -4.28
N GLN A 200 7.39 -24.68 -3.54
CA GLN A 200 7.32 -24.54 -2.08
C GLN A 200 6.69 -23.21 -1.64
N LEU A 201 6.19 -22.39 -2.56
CA LEU A 201 5.69 -21.06 -2.24
C LEU A 201 4.40 -21.20 -1.43
N GLU A 202 4.39 -20.60 -0.24
CA GLU A 202 3.25 -20.68 0.67
C GLU A 202 2.47 -19.35 0.69
N TYR A 203 3.18 -18.22 0.62
CA TYR A 203 2.58 -16.90 0.83
C TYR A 203 3.14 -15.83 -0.12
N ILE A 204 2.22 -14.94 -0.55
CA ILE A 204 2.54 -13.66 -1.18
C ILE A 204 1.99 -12.55 -0.28
N PHE A 205 2.87 -11.66 0.19
CA PHE A 205 2.51 -10.54 1.06
C PHE A 205 2.63 -9.21 0.30
N ILE A 206 1.56 -8.44 0.22
CA ILE A 206 1.52 -7.16 -0.50
C ILE A 206 1.20 -6.05 0.50
N ASP A 207 2.16 -5.17 0.77
CA ASP A 207 2.01 -4.01 1.64
C ASP A 207 1.96 -2.72 0.83
N ASP A 208 0.79 -2.08 0.79
CA ASP A 208 0.54 -0.79 0.12
C ASP A 208 1.13 -0.76 -1.30
N PRO A 209 0.55 -1.54 -2.25
CA PRO A 209 1.15 -1.75 -3.57
C PRO A 209 1.40 -0.45 -4.34
N VAL A 210 0.54 0.56 -4.15
CA VAL A 210 0.82 1.92 -4.64
C VAL A 210 0.14 2.96 -3.73
N SER A 211 0.90 3.99 -3.33
CA SER A 211 0.41 5.05 -2.44
C SER A 211 -0.01 6.33 -3.16
N SER A 212 0.31 6.47 -4.44
CA SER A 212 0.34 7.76 -5.14
C SER A 212 -0.31 7.76 -6.53
N LEU A 213 -1.13 6.76 -6.83
CA LEU A 213 -1.96 6.74 -8.05
C LEU A 213 -3.21 7.60 -7.87
N ASP A 214 -3.74 8.10 -8.98
CA ASP A 214 -5.09 8.67 -8.99
C ASP A 214 -6.15 7.57 -8.75
N GLU A 215 -7.38 8.01 -8.47
CA GLU A 215 -8.46 7.10 -8.09
C GLU A 215 -8.80 6.08 -9.19
N ASN A 216 -8.67 6.44 -10.47
CA ASN A 216 -9.04 5.54 -11.58
C ASN A 216 -8.01 4.41 -11.73
N HIS A 217 -6.72 4.76 -11.81
CA HIS A 217 -5.65 3.76 -11.92
C HIS A 217 -5.56 2.88 -10.65
N LEU A 218 -5.86 3.45 -9.48
CA LEU A 218 -5.93 2.68 -8.24
C LEU A 218 -7.07 1.65 -8.24
N ILE A 219 -8.24 2.01 -8.79
CA ILE A 219 -9.37 1.08 -8.96
C ILE A 219 -8.98 -0.02 -9.93
N GLU A 220 -8.39 0.32 -11.08
CA GLU A 220 -7.98 -0.65 -12.10
C GLU A 220 -6.97 -1.66 -11.54
N LEU A 221 -5.94 -1.20 -10.85
CA LEU A 221 -4.97 -2.06 -10.19
C LEU A 221 -5.60 -2.98 -9.15
N ALA A 222 -6.55 -2.48 -8.35
CA ALA A 222 -7.27 -3.30 -7.39
C ALA A 222 -8.09 -4.40 -8.07
N VAL A 223 -8.76 -4.09 -9.18
CA VAL A 223 -9.53 -5.06 -9.97
C VAL A 223 -8.60 -6.11 -10.56
N ASP A 224 -7.52 -5.70 -11.22
CA ASP A 224 -6.55 -6.59 -11.84
C ASP A 224 -5.91 -7.52 -10.80
N LEU A 225 -5.48 -6.98 -9.66
CA LEU A 225 -4.94 -7.79 -8.56
C LEU A 225 -5.97 -8.80 -8.02
N ALA A 226 -7.24 -8.40 -7.86
CA ALA A 226 -8.27 -9.32 -7.41
C ALA A 226 -8.54 -10.44 -8.43
N GLN A 227 -8.55 -10.12 -9.73
CA GLN A 227 -8.69 -11.11 -10.81
C GLN A 227 -7.50 -12.08 -10.83
N LEU A 228 -6.28 -11.57 -10.67
CA LEU A 228 -5.07 -12.39 -10.59
C LEU A 228 -5.11 -13.34 -9.38
N ILE A 229 -5.58 -12.87 -8.23
CA ILE A 229 -5.74 -13.73 -7.04
C ILE A 229 -6.80 -14.82 -7.27
N LYS A 230 -7.89 -14.49 -7.97
CA LYS A 230 -8.97 -15.45 -8.30
C LYS A 230 -8.52 -16.50 -9.31
N SER A 231 -7.61 -16.16 -10.23
CA SER A 231 -7.07 -17.11 -11.21
C SER A 231 -6.07 -18.10 -10.62
N ASN A 232 -5.55 -17.83 -9.41
CA ASN A 232 -4.68 -18.77 -8.71
C ASN A 232 -5.43 -20.03 -8.26
N ASN A 233 -5.08 -21.18 -8.84
CA ASN A 233 -5.58 -22.50 -8.49
C ASN A 233 -4.71 -23.24 -7.47
N SER A 234 -3.49 -22.74 -7.19
CA SER A 234 -2.59 -23.31 -6.18
C SER A 234 -3.00 -22.99 -4.75
N ASP A 235 -2.31 -23.59 -3.77
CA ASP A 235 -2.52 -23.35 -2.35
C ASP A 235 -1.86 -22.06 -1.81
N VAL A 236 -1.18 -21.29 -2.66
CA VAL A 236 -0.56 -20.02 -2.28
C VAL A 236 -1.59 -19.07 -1.67
N LYS A 237 -1.26 -18.51 -0.51
CA LYS A 237 -2.09 -17.57 0.25
C LYS A 237 -1.62 -16.13 0.06
N PHE A 238 -2.56 -15.19 0.02
CA PHE A 238 -2.32 -13.77 -0.13
C PHE A 238 -2.61 -13.03 1.17
N ILE A 239 -1.69 -12.16 1.58
CA ILE A 239 -1.89 -11.22 2.68
C ILE A 239 -1.70 -9.82 2.12
N ILE A 240 -2.76 -9.02 2.12
CA ILE A 240 -2.75 -7.68 1.55
C ILE A 240 -2.98 -6.69 2.66
N THR A 241 -2.03 -5.78 2.88
CA THR A 241 -2.15 -4.70 3.83
C THR A 241 -2.26 -3.37 3.09
N THR A 242 -3.21 -2.52 3.47
CA THR A 242 -3.30 -1.18 2.89
C THR A 242 -3.77 -0.10 3.85
N HIS A 243 -3.36 1.14 3.62
CA HIS A 243 -3.94 2.32 4.27
C HIS A 243 -5.01 3.04 3.43
N ASN A 244 -5.16 2.67 2.15
CA ASN A 244 -6.07 3.35 1.24
C ASN A 244 -7.48 2.73 1.32
N PRO A 245 -8.50 3.47 1.79
CA PRO A 245 -9.85 2.92 1.93
C PRO A 245 -10.53 2.56 0.61
N LEU A 246 -10.24 3.28 -0.47
CA LEU A 246 -10.79 2.99 -1.80
C LEU A 246 -10.23 1.65 -2.30
N PHE A 247 -8.91 1.49 -2.26
CA PHE A 247 -8.23 0.26 -2.65
C PHE A 247 -8.75 -0.95 -1.85
N TYR A 248 -8.83 -0.81 -0.52
CA TYR A 248 -9.40 -1.84 0.36
C TYR A 248 -10.84 -2.21 -0.04
N ASN A 249 -11.68 -1.22 -0.35
CA ASN A 249 -13.08 -1.46 -0.69
C ASN A 249 -13.27 -2.12 -2.05
N VAL A 250 -12.48 -1.74 -3.05
CA VAL A 250 -12.51 -2.39 -4.37
C VAL A 250 -12.09 -3.85 -4.22
N LEU A 251 -10.94 -4.12 -3.59
CA LEU A 251 -10.49 -5.49 -3.32
C LEU A 251 -11.51 -6.30 -2.53
N HIS A 252 -12.10 -5.70 -1.49
CA HIS A 252 -13.16 -6.33 -0.72
C HIS A 252 -14.32 -6.76 -1.62
N ASN A 253 -14.84 -5.87 -2.45
CA ASN A 253 -16.00 -6.15 -3.29
C ASN A 253 -15.67 -7.21 -4.35
N GLU A 254 -14.52 -7.08 -5.02
CA GLU A 254 -14.09 -8.02 -6.04
C GLU A 254 -13.87 -9.42 -5.45
N LEU A 255 -13.19 -9.53 -4.31
CA LEU A 255 -12.86 -10.81 -3.67
C LEU A 255 -14.02 -11.40 -2.84
N ASN A 256 -15.11 -10.66 -2.60
CA ASN A 256 -16.31 -11.13 -1.91
C ASN A 256 -17.36 -11.73 -2.88
N SER A 257 -16.91 -12.27 -4.00
CA SER A 257 -17.72 -12.97 -4.98
C SER A 257 -17.11 -14.34 -5.31
N ASP A 258 -17.95 -15.32 -5.61
CA ASP A 258 -17.49 -16.60 -6.15
C ASP A 258 -17.18 -16.41 -7.64
N ASP A 259 -16.04 -16.95 -8.11
CA ASP A 259 -15.60 -16.81 -9.49
C ASP A 259 -14.75 -18.02 -9.90
N GLY A 260 -15.23 -18.81 -10.86
CA GLY A 260 -14.60 -20.07 -11.25
C GLY A 260 -14.27 -20.98 -10.05
N GLY A 261 -12.98 -21.29 -9.89
CA GLY A 261 -12.43 -22.06 -8.76
C GLY A 261 -12.41 -21.29 -7.44
N TYR A 262 -12.39 -19.96 -7.47
CA TYR A 262 -12.36 -19.11 -6.29
C TYR A 262 -13.70 -19.08 -5.55
N LYS A 263 -13.64 -19.08 -4.21
CA LYS A 263 -14.82 -19.01 -3.32
C LYS A 263 -14.68 -17.88 -2.32
N LYS A 264 -15.71 -17.05 -2.17
CA LYS A 264 -15.73 -15.89 -1.27
C LYS A 264 -15.42 -16.26 0.19
N LYS A 265 -15.72 -17.50 0.61
CA LYS A 265 -15.40 -18.02 1.95
C LYS A 265 -13.90 -18.04 2.24
N TRP A 266 -13.05 -17.94 1.22
CA TRP A 266 -11.60 -17.92 1.35
C TRP A 266 -11.03 -16.54 1.66
N LEU A 267 -11.85 -15.49 1.63
CA LEU A 267 -11.50 -14.16 2.07
C LEU A 267 -11.76 -14.00 3.58
N ASP A 268 -10.79 -13.46 4.31
CA ASP A 268 -11.02 -12.77 5.59
C ASP A 268 -10.59 -11.31 5.51
N LYS A 269 -11.21 -10.50 6.36
CA LYS A 269 -11.11 -9.04 6.36
C LYS A 269 -10.78 -8.57 7.76
N TYR A 270 -9.81 -7.69 7.89
CA TYR A 270 -9.38 -7.19 9.18
C TYR A 270 -9.11 -5.68 9.16
N ARG A 271 -9.22 -5.09 10.34
CA ARG A 271 -8.60 -3.80 10.64
C ARG A 271 -7.52 -4.01 11.68
N MET A 272 -6.35 -3.45 11.42
CA MET A 272 -5.25 -3.41 12.37
C MET A 272 -5.10 -2.00 12.92
N THR A 273 -5.05 -1.89 14.25
CA THR A 273 -4.82 -0.62 14.96
C THR A 273 -3.65 -0.79 15.91
N ARG A 274 -2.79 0.22 15.97
CA ARG A 274 -1.74 0.34 16.98
C ARG A 274 -2.30 1.15 18.15
N LEU A 275 -2.21 0.60 19.34
CA LEU A 275 -2.64 1.22 20.58
C LEU A 275 -1.52 2.07 21.18
N ASP A 276 -1.88 3.01 22.05
CA ASP A 276 -0.95 3.98 22.64
C ASP A 276 0.13 3.34 23.52
N ASP A 277 -0.15 2.17 24.10
CA ASP A 277 0.84 1.37 24.84
C ASP A 277 1.83 0.64 23.93
N GLY A 278 1.74 0.85 22.60
CA GLY A 278 2.57 0.23 21.59
C GLY A 278 2.12 -1.17 21.17
N THR A 279 1.04 -1.70 21.77
CA THR A 279 0.45 -2.98 21.37
C THR A 279 -0.48 -2.82 20.17
N TYR A 280 -1.01 -3.93 19.68
CA TYR A 280 -1.78 -4.04 18.45
C TYR A 280 -3.12 -4.72 18.69
N GLN A 281 -4.09 -4.38 17.85
CA GLN A 281 -5.36 -5.06 17.77
C GLN A 281 -5.67 -5.40 16.31
N LEU A 282 -5.96 -6.67 16.03
CA LEU A 282 -6.51 -7.12 14.75
C LEU A 282 -7.98 -7.48 14.93
N VAL A 283 -8.88 -6.67 14.35
CA VAL A 283 -10.33 -6.83 14.46
C VAL A 283 -10.88 -7.36 13.15
N GLN A 284 -11.46 -8.56 13.18
CA GLN A 284 -12.13 -9.13 12.01
C GLN A 284 -13.36 -8.29 11.65
N GLN A 285 -13.56 -8.04 10.36
CA GLN A 285 -14.69 -7.30 9.84
C GLN A 285 -15.76 -8.28 9.37
N SER A 286 -16.86 -8.39 10.11
CA SER A 286 -17.95 -9.36 9.89
C SER A 286 -18.98 -8.93 8.85
N ASN A 287 -19.06 -7.64 8.52
CA ASN A 287 -20.17 -7.13 7.71
C ASN A 287 -19.92 -7.37 6.22
N ASP A 288 -20.97 -7.79 5.50
CA ASP A 288 -21.01 -7.84 4.03
C ASP A 288 -20.92 -6.43 3.41
N SER A 289 -21.14 -5.38 4.21
CA SER A 289 -20.98 -4.00 3.77
C SER A 289 -19.51 -3.62 3.58
N PRO A 290 -19.18 -2.81 2.55
CA PRO A 290 -17.86 -2.21 2.38
C PRO A 290 -17.38 -1.46 3.63
N PHE A 291 -16.07 -1.39 3.81
CA PHE A 291 -15.44 -0.64 4.90
C PHE A 291 -15.80 0.85 4.77
N SER A 292 -16.63 1.33 5.71
CA SER A 292 -16.95 2.75 5.82
C SER A 292 -15.85 3.46 6.57
N TYR A 293 -14.93 4.07 5.82
CA TYR A 293 -13.82 4.85 6.37
C TYR A 293 -14.30 5.94 7.34
N HIS A 294 -15.39 6.63 7.03
CA HIS A 294 -15.91 7.71 7.87
C HIS A 294 -16.48 7.21 9.20
N LEU A 295 -17.12 6.03 9.22
CA LEU A 295 -17.55 5.41 10.47
C LEU A 295 -16.34 4.94 11.29
N TYR A 296 -15.28 4.48 10.62
CA TYR A 296 -14.04 4.16 11.31
C TYR A 296 -13.39 5.39 11.95
N LEU A 297 -13.23 6.49 11.20
CA LEU A 297 -12.73 7.77 11.73
C LEU A 297 -13.55 8.25 12.92
N LYS A 298 -14.88 8.13 12.85
CA LYS A 298 -15.78 8.48 13.93
C LYS A 298 -15.53 7.61 15.17
N SER A 299 -15.43 6.29 15.00
CA SER A 299 -15.17 5.37 16.12
C SER A 299 -13.83 5.64 16.81
N GLU A 300 -12.80 5.99 16.04
CA GLU A 300 -11.48 6.34 16.60
C GLU A 300 -11.53 7.68 17.34
N LEU A 301 -12.29 8.67 16.84
CA LEU A 301 -12.54 9.91 17.57
C LEU A 301 -13.26 9.69 18.90
N GLU A 302 -14.31 8.86 18.91
CA GLU A 302 -15.08 8.57 20.11
C GLU A 302 -14.23 7.89 21.18
N LYS A 303 -13.42 6.89 20.79
CA LYS A 303 -12.45 6.24 21.70
C LYS A 303 -11.41 7.22 22.25
N ALA A 304 -10.89 8.13 21.41
CA ALA A 304 -9.91 9.13 21.84
C ALA A 304 -10.52 10.14 22.82
N ILE A 305 -11.80 10.48 22.66
CA ILE A 305 -12.55 11.31 23.59
C ILE A 305 -12.76 10.59 24.93
N GLU A 306 -13.16 9.32 24.89
CA GLU A 306 -13.41 8.50 26.09
C GLU A 306 -12.14 8.27 26.92
N SER A 307 -11.03 7.95 26.25
CA SER A 307 -9.71 7.76 26.87
C SER A 307 -9.03 9.07 27.30
N GLY A 308 -9.50 10.22 26.79
CA GLY A 308 -8.86 11.53 26.98
C GLY A 308 -7.58 11.73 26.17
N GLN A 309 -7.24 10.78 25.29
CA GLN A 309 -6.01 10.78 24.49
C GLN A 309 -6.24 11.48 23.14
N LEU A 310 -6.50 12.79 23.21
CA LEU A 310 -6.69 13.62 22.02
C LEU A 310 -5.38 14.23 21.53
N SER A 311 -5.24 14.27 20.21
CA SER A 311 -4.06 14.74 19.48
C SER A 311 -4.48 15.52 18.23
N LYS A 312 -3.61 16.36 17.68
CA LYS A 312 -3.92 17.24 16.53
C LYS A 312 -4.53 16.50 15.34
N TYR A 313 -4.07 15.29 15.04
CA TYR A 313 -4.60 14.52 13.91
C TYR A 313 -6.08 14.13 14.08
N HIS A 314 -6.63 14.11 15.29
CA HIS A 314 -8.06 13.87 15.49
C HIS A 314 -8.93 15.00 14.89
N PHE A 315 -8.42 16.24 14.82
CA PHE A 315 -9.10 17.28 14.05
C PHE A 315 -9.16 16.97 12.55
N ASN A 316 -8.19 16.23 12.00
CA ASN A 316 -8.26 15.74 10.62
C ASN A 316 -9.42 14.76 10.44
N PHE A 317 -9.62 13.86 11.40
CA PHE A 317 -10.73 12.90 11.32
C PHE A 317 -12.07 13.62 11.33
N LEU A 318 -12.24 14.60 12.22
CA LEU A 318 -13.45 15.40 12.29
C LEU A 318 -13.67 16.18 10.99
N ARG A 319 -12.61 16.81 10.45
CA ARG A 319 -12.65 17.55 9.18
C ARG A 319 -13.12 16.64 8.03
N ASN A 320 -12.57 15.43 7.92
CA ASN A 320 -12.92 14.46 6.88
C ASN A 320 -14.39 14.01 6.98
N ILE A 321 -14.87 13.73 8.19
CA ILE A 321 -16.28 13.36 8.42
C ILE A 321 -17.20 14.51 8.00
N LEU A 322 -16.87 15.74 8.43
CA LEU A 322 -17.67 16.93 8.10
C LEU A 322 -17.67 17.23 6.60
N GLU A 323 -16.55 17.09 5.91
CA GLU A 323 -16.50 17.27 4.45
C GLU A 323 -17.46 16.33 3.75
N LYS A 324 -17.37 15.03 4.05
CA LYS A 324 -18.18 14.01 3.38
C LYS A 324 -19.65 14.09 3.77
N THR A 325 -19.94 14.43 5.03
CA THR A 325 -21.31 14.71 5.49
C THR A 325 -21.88 15.94 4.78
N SER A 326 -21.08 16.99 4.56
CA SER A 326 -21.54 18.21 3.91
C SER A 326 -21.86 17.98 2.44
N THR A 327 -21.03 17.20 1.74
CA THR A 327 -21.30 16.75 0.38
C THR A 327 -22.58 15.90 0.33
N PHE A 328 -22.74 14.95 1.25
CA PHE A 328 -23.91 14.08 1.30
C PHE A 328 -25.22 14.84 1.56
N LEU A 329 -25.20 15.81 2.46
CA LEU A 329 -26.37 16.63 2.82
C LEU A 329 -26.60 17.83 1.87
N GLY A 330 -25.75 18.04 0.86
CA GLY A 330 -25.91 19.11 -0.14
C GLY A 330 -25.44 20.50 0.33
N TYR A 331 -24.61 20.60 1.36
CA TYR A 331 -24.01 21.85 1.80
C TYR A 331 -22.79 22.21 0.94
N LYS A 332 -22.58 23.51 0.71
CA LYS A 332 -21.41 23.99 -0.05
C LYS A 332 -20.12 23.97 0.77
N LYS A 333 -20.22 24.10 2.09
CA LYS A 333 -19.08 24.12 3.01
C LYS A 333 -19.37 23.25 4.20
N TRP A 334 -18.38 22.45 4.59
CA TRP A 334 -18.40 21.64 5.81
C TRP A 334 -18.67 22.47 7.08
N GLY A 335 -18.20 23.72 7.13
CA GLY A 335 -18.38 24.60 8.29
C GLY A 335 -19.83 25.02 8.53
N ASP A 336 -20.70 24.82 7.54
CA ASP A 336 -22.12 25.05 7.68
C ASP A 336 -22.79 24.00 8.58
N LEU A 337 -22.13 22.85 8.79
CA LEU A 337 -22.57 21.78 9.69
C LEU A 337 -22.20 21.98 11.16
N LEU A 338 -21.40 23.00 11.47
CA LEU A 338 -21.00 23.29 12.84
C LEU A 338 -22.16 23.88 13.65
N PRO A 339 -22.16 23.69 14.99
CA PRO A 339 -23.15 24.30 15.87
C PRO A 339 -23.27 25.81 15.64
N LYS A 340 -24.51 26.31 15.67
CA LYS A 340 -24.79 27.74 15.53
C LYS A 340 -24.85 28.38 16.91
N THR A 341 -24.24 29.56 17.04
CA THR A 341 -24.39 30.43 18.21
C THR A 341 -25.80 31.04 18.26
N ASP A 342 -26.15 31.68 19.39
CA ASP A 342 -27.49 32.26 19.62
C ASP A 342 -27.92 33.29 18.54
N ASP A 343 -26.96 33.90 17.84
CA ASP A 343 -27.18 34.81 16.72
C ASP A 343 -27.32 34.09 15.36
N GLY A 344 -27.42 32.76 15.36
CA GLY A 344 -27.61 31.91 14.19
C GLY A 344 -26.35 31.72 13.33
N LYS A 345 -25.18 32.17 13.78
CA LYS A 345 -23.92 32.08 13.03
C LYS A 345 -23.07 30.91 13.48
N THR A 346 -22.18 30.44 12.61
CA THR A 346 -21.15 29.47 13.02
C THR A 346 -20.09 30.21 13.84
N ASN A 347 -19.64 29.62 14.94
CA ASN A 347 -18.54 30.16 15.74
C ASN A 347 -17.25 30.23 14.92
N PRO A 348 -16.68 31.42 14.65
CA PRO A 348 -15.47 31.57 13.83
C PRO A 348 -14.25 30.85 14.41
N TYR A 349 -14.19 30.71 15.73
CA TYR A 349 -13.09 30.03 16.41
C TYR A 349 -13.11 28.52 16.13
N GLU A 350 -14.28 27.88 16.16
CA GLU A 350 -14.44 26.44 15.89
C GLU A 350 -14.03 26.08 14.45
N ALA A 351 -14.48 26.86 13.46
CA ALA A 351 -14.07 26.64 12.07
C ALA A 351 -12.56 26.86 11.89
N ARG A 352 -11.99 27.86 12.58
CA ARG A 352 -10.56 28.18 12.51
C ARG A 352 -9.70 27.10 13.14
N ILE A 353 -10.05 26.59 14.33
CA ILE A 353 -9.23 25.58 15.01
C ILE A 353 -9.19 24.26 14.23
N ILE A 354 -10.32 23.86 13.63
CA ILE A 354 -10.35 22.67 12.77
C ILE A 354 -9.49 22.92 11.52
N ASN A 355 -9.60 24.07 10.85
CA ASN A 355 -8.77 24.37 9.67
C ASN A 355 -7.26 24.39 10.00
N ILE A 356 -6.84 25.08 11.04
CA ILE A 356 -5.42 25.18 11.43
C ILE A 356 -4.88 23.80 11.83
N SER A 357 -5.63 23.08 12.66
CA SER A 357 -5.21 21.77 13.14
C SER A 357 -5.22 20.72 12.02
N SER A 358 -6.05 20.91 10.99
CA SER A 358 -6.13 19.98 9.85
C SER A 358 -5.20 20.28 8.67
N HIS A 359 -4.69 21.50 8.56
CA HIS A 359 -3.76 21.91 7.50
C HIS A 359 -2.28 21.86 7.90
N SER A 360 -1.97 21.36 9.09
CA SER A 360 -0.59 21.03 9.50
C SER A 360 -0.09 19.81 8.70
N LYS A 361 0.10 20.01 7.39
CA LYS A 361 0.35 19.00 6.35
C LYS A 361 1.74 18.35 6.41
N HIS A 362 2.56 18.66 7.39
CA HIS A 362 3.89 18.06 7.58
C HIS A 362 4.11 17.75 9.06
N ALA A 363 3.49 16.66 9.54
CA ALA A 363 3.72 16.13 10.90
C ALA A 363 5.07 15.38 10.98
N GLY A 364 6.15 16.09 10.64
CA GLY A 364 7.52 15.63 10.80
C GLY A 364 8.26 16.32 11.95
N GLU A 365 8.06 17.63 12.18
CA GLU A 365 9.03 18.35 13.03
C GLU A 365 8.50 19.42 14.01
N GLU A 366 7.19 19.68 14.16
CA GLU A 366 6.70 20.60 15.22
C GLU A 366 5.41 20.11 15.90
N VAL A 367 5.55 19.20 16.87
CA VAL A 367 4.45 18.85 17.77
C VAL A 367 4.47 19.79 18.97
N ALA A 368 3.85 20.97 18.83
CA ALA A 368 3.20 21.56 20.00
C ALA A 368 1.98 20.69 20.32
N ASP A 369 1.90 20.14 21.53
CA ASP A 369 0.74 19.37 22.00
C ASP A 369 -0.55 20.22 21.93
N LEU A 370 -1.71 19.55 21.81
CA LEU A 370 -2.99 20.24 21.94
C LEU A 370 -3.11 20.86 23.33
N THR A 371 -3.56 22.12 23.40
CA THR A 371 -3.92 22.70 24.69
C THR A 371 -5.14 22.00 25.27
N GLU A 372 -5.33 22.05 26.59
CA GLU A 372 -6.55 21.51 27.21
C GLU A 372 -7.82 22.17 26.66
N ASP A 373 -7.72 23.44 26.28
CA ASP A 373 -8.81 24.18 25.63
C ASP A 373 -9.17 23.56 24.27
N ASP A 374 -8.17 23.25 23.44
CA ASP A 374 -8.40 22.60 22.13
C ASP A 374 -9.04 21.21 22.29
N LYS A 375 -8.62 20.44 23.30
CA LYS A 375 -9.22 19.13 23.61
C LYS A 375 -10.69 19.27 24.02
N ARG A 376 -11.03 20.28 24.84
CA ARG A 376 -12.42 20.57 25.21
C ARG A 376 -13.27 20.93 23.99
N VAL A 377 -12.74 21.75 23.09
CA VAL A 377 -13.43 22.16 21.86
C VAL A 377 -13.69 20.96 20.96
N LEU A 378 -12.70 20.09 20.73
CA LEU A 378 -12.86 18.90 19.92
C LEU A 378 -13.94 17.96 20.49
N ARG A 379 -13.92 17.73 21.81
CA ARG A 379 -14.92 16.92 22.52
C ARG A 379 -16.33 17.50 22.36
N TYR A 380 -16.48 18.81 22.57
CA TYR A 380 -17.74 19.52 22.39
C TYR A 380 -18.28 19.35 20.96
N LEU A 381 -17.45 19.63 19.96
CA LEU A 381 -17.85 19.56 18.55
C LEU A 381 -18.33 18.16 18.15
N VAL A 382 -17.58 17.11 18.50
CA VAL A 382 -17.96 15.73 18.16
C VAL A 382 -19.30 15.36 18.81
N ASN A 383 -19.51 15.71 20.08
CA ASN A 383 -20.76 15.43 20.78
C ASN A 383 -21.97 16.16 20.19
N GLU A 384 -21.80 17.44 19.86
CA GLU A 384 -22.86 18.23 19.22
C GLU A 384 -23.20 17.68 17.83
N ILE A 385 -22.19 17.37 17.01
CA ILE A 385 -22.39 16.80 15.66
C ILE A 385 -23.11 15.45 15.75
N ASN A 386 -22.72 14.59 16.69
CA ASN A 386 -23.40 13.32 16.94
C ASN A 386 -24.88 13.53 17.27
N THR A 387 -25.18 14.53 18.09
CA THR A 387 -26.55 14.86 18.52
C THR A 387 -27.37 15.48 17.39
N MET A 388 -26.84 16.49 16.71
CA MET A 388 -27.51 17.24 15.64
C MET A 388 -27.88 16.33 14.46
N TYR A 389 -26.95 15.45 14.05
CA TYR A 389 -27.13 14.59 12.88
C TYR A 389 -27.57 13.16 13.22
N ARG A 390 -27.80 12.88 14.51
CA ARG A 390 -28.29 11.59 15.02
C ARG A 390 -27.45 10.41 14.53
N PHE A 391 -26.13 10.59 14.51
CA PHE A 391 -25.24 9.47 14.19
C PHE A 391 -25.43 8.36 15.23
N GLN A 392 -25.61 7.12 14.78
CA GLN A 392 -25.61 5.99 15.70
C GLN A 392 -24.27 5.93 16.46
N GLN A 393 -24.37 5.71 17.77
CA GLN A 393 -23.22 5.33 18.57
C GLN A 393 -22.85 3.90 18.18
N ILE A 394 -21.59 3.69 17.81
CA ILE A 394 -21.12 2.35 17.46
C ILE A 394 -20.90 1.64 18.79
N GLU A 395 -21.81 0.73 19.16
CA GLU A 395 -21.57 -0.20 20.26
C GLU A 395 -20.39 -1.12 19.88
N ASN A 396 -19.43 -1.25 20.80
CA ASN A 396 -18.14 -1.94 20.60
C ASN A 396 -18.27 -3.41 20.21
#